data_AF-A0A7X3I381-F1
#
_entry.id   AF-A0A7X3I381-F1
#
_cell.length_a   1.000
_cell.length_b   1.000
_cell.length_c   1.000
_cell.angle_alpha   90.00
_cell.angle_beta   90.00
_cell.angle_gamma   90.00
#
_symmetry.space_group_name_H-M   'P 1'
#
loop_
_entity.id
_entity.type
_entity.pdbx_description
1 polymer ?
#
loop_
_entity_poly.entity_id
_entity_poly.type
_entity_poly.pdbx_seq_one_letter_code
_entity_poly.pdbx_strand_id
1 'polypeptide(L)'
;MTTNGHDNDRDEDGTRKVQVYRFRIDKTEYENPLPDLTGRDLLVIAGKHHPERFKLLQKIGATMKPIALDEVVHVSDKGEERFITLPLDQTEGEQALPLRRDFVLPEGDRETLDATGLRWETVQDMGVPRVVIRGYPVRAGYAPERTDLMLRLLPGYPTSQIDMWYFHPPLARTDGAQIRALVGDIFEGKHWQGWSRHRTGLNPWRPDIDDIGTHLAVVEHNLAKEVGAA
;
A
#
# COMPACT_ATOMS: atom_id res chain seq x y z
N MET A 1 55.49 -42.59 -22.18
CA MET A 1 55.43 -41.13 -21.95
C MET A 1 54.18 -40.61 -22.65
N THR A 2 53.53 -39.65 -22.02
CA THR A 2 52.13 -39.21 -22.10
C THR A 2 51.49 -39.06 -23.49
N THR A 3 50.20 -39.38 -23.52
CA THR A 3 49.23 -39.42 -24.63
C THR A 3 48.50 -38.09 -24.90
N ASN A 4 48.06 -37.93 -26.16
CA ASN A 4 46.85 -37.24 -26.70
C ASN A 4 46.64 -35.74 -26.42
N GLY A 5 46.31 -34.85 -27.36
CA GLY A 5 45.83 -35.00 -28.75
C GLY A 5 44.31 -34.96 -28.87
N HIS A 6 43.74 -33.76 -29.10
CA HIS A 6 42.52 -33.38 -29.88
C HIS A 6 41.88 -32.14 -29.22
N ASP A 7 41.89 -30.94 -29.80
CA ASP A 7 41.35 -30.48 -31.09
C ASP A 7 39.87 -30.05 -30.99
N ASN A 8 39.66 -28.82 -31.46
CA ASN A 8 38.46 -28.14 -31.94
C ASN A 8 37.13 -28.13 -31.16
N ASP A 9 36.61 -26.91 -30.98
CA ASP A 9 35.17 -26.63 -31.07
C ASP A 9 34.97 -25.15 -31.48
N ARG A 10 35.42 -24.83 -32.71
CA ARG A 10 34.95 -23.68 -33.47
C ARG A 10 33.96 -24.22 -34.51
N ASP A 11 32.71 -23.79 -34.40
CA ASP A 11 31.67 -24.08 -35.38
C ASP A 11 31.71 -23.09 -36.57
N GLU A 12 31.35 -23.58 -37.75
CA GLU A 12 31.59 -23.00 -39.08
C GLU A 12 30.47 -22.04 -39.58
N ASP A 13 29.67 -21.44 -38.68
CA ASP A 13 28.52 -20.59 -39.06
C ASP A 13 28.43 -19.23 -38.33
N GLY A 14 29.56 -18.70 -37.81
CA GLY A 14 29.64 -17.33 -37.28
C GLY A 14 28.71 -16.98 -36.12
N THR A 15 27.95 -17.95 -35.59
CA THR A 15 26.95 -17.73 -34.55
C THR A 15 27.59 -18.05 -33.22
N ARG A 16 27.95 -17.01 -32.46
CA ARG A 16 28.44 -17.16 -31.08
C ARG A 16 27.44 -18.01 -30.30
N LYS A 17 27.88 -19.15 -29.73
CA LYS A 17 27.10 -19.87 -28.71
C LYS A 17 26.72 -18.83 -27.65
N VAL A 18 25.43 -18.47 -27.58
CA VAL A 18 24.93 -17.57 -26.55
C VAL A 18 24.98 -18.36 -25.27
N GLN A 19 26.01 -18.12 -24.47
CA GLN A 19 26.08 -18.67 -23.12
C GLN A 19 24.90 -18.08 -22.34
N VAL A 20 23.96 -18.94 -21.96
CA VAL A 20 22.79 -18.56 -21.16
C VAL A 20 23.00 -19.07 -19.75
N TYR A 21 22.96 -18.13 -18.81
CA TYR A 21 23.12 -18.41 -17.39
C TYR A 21 21.76 -18.78 -16.80
N ARG A 22 21.72 -19.90 -16.10
CA ARG A 22 20.49 -20.45 -15.51
C ARG A 22 20.49 -20.19 -14.01
N PHE A 23 19.38 -19.75 -13.47
CA PHE A 23 19.21 -19.56 -12.03
C PHE A 23 17.76 -19.78 -11.61
N ARG A 24 17.52 -19.92 -10.32
CA ARG A 24 16.17 -20.13 -9.77
C ARG A 24 15.75 -18.99 -8.86
N ILE A 25 14.54 -18.48 -9.05
CA ILE A 25 13.88 -17.54 -8.13
C ILE A 25 12.54 -18.14 -7.71
N ASP A 26 12.30 -18.27 -6.41
CA ASP A 26 11.04 -18.81 -5.86
C ASP A 26 10.63 -20.20 -6.42
N LYS A 27 11.63 -21.03 -6.74
CA LYS A 27 11.52 -22.36 -7.39
C LYS A 27 11.19 -22.33 -8.89
N THR A 28 11.04 -21.16 -9.49
CA THR A 28 10.94 -20.98 -10.94
C THR A 28 12.32 -20.82 -11.56
N GLU A 29 12.58 -21.49 -12.67
CA GLU A 29 13.85 -21.38 -13.41
C GLU A 29 13.79 -20.22 -14.41
N TYR A 30 14.88 -19.46 -14.48
CA TYR A 30 15.05 -18.35 -15.41
C TYR A 30 16.39 -18.49 -16.13
N GLU A 31 16.46 -17.97 -17.35
CA GLU A 31 17.67 -17.92 -18.16
C GLU A 31 17.97 -16.46 -18.53
N ASN A 32 19.23 -16.05 -18.44
CA ASN A 32 19.66 -14.71 -18.83
C ASN A 32 21.02 -14.77 -19.54
N PRO A 33 21.24 -14.02 -20.63
CA PRO A 33 22.52 -14.04 -21.35
C PRO A 33 23.64 -13.28 -20.62
N LEU A 34 23.33 -12.48 -19.60
CA LEU A 34 24.33 -11.77 -18.80
C LEU A 34 24.62 -12.52 -17.49
N PRO A 35 25.89 -12.73 -17.14
CA PRO A 35 26.27 -13.40 -15.89
C PRO A 35 26.13 -12.51 -14.66
N ASP A 36 26.28 -11.19 -14.82
CA ASP A 36 26.25 -10.24 -13.73
C ASP A 36 24.91 -9.51 -13.74
N LEU A 37 24.13 -9.72 -12.68
CA LEU A 37 22.79 -9.16 -12.52
C LEU A 37 22.70 -8.44 -11.18
N THR A 38 22.04 -7.28 -11.15
CA THR A 38 21.73 -6.63 -9.87
C THR A 38 20.58 -7.33 -9.16
N GLY A 39 20.46 -7.13 -7.85
CA GLY A 39 19.27 -7.57 -7.10
C GLY A 39 17.96 -7.05 -7.71
N ARG A 40 17.98 -5.82 -8.26
CA ARG A 40 16.87 -5.25 -9.01
C ARG A 40 16.57 -6.03 -10.29
N ASP A 41 17.57 -6.36 -11.10
CA ASP A 41 17.38 -7.09 -12.35
C ASP A 41 16.77 -8.47 -12.09
N LEU A 42 17.26 -9.19 -11.06
CA LEU A 42 16.73 -10.49 -10.66
C LEU A 42 15.25 -10.40 -10.26
N LEU A 43 14.85 -9.36 -9.51
CA LEU A 43 13.46 -9.13 -9.14
C LEU A 43 12.59 -8.80 -10.35
N VAL A 44 13.07 -7.96 -11.27
CA VAL A 44 12.34 -7.62 -12.50
C VAL A 44 12.17 -8.84 -13.42
N ILE A 45 13.21 -9.66 -13.59
CA ILE A 45 13.15 -10.93 -14.35
C ILE A 45 12.12 -11.88 -13.72
N ALA A 46 12.01 -11.91 -12.38
CA ALA A 46 10.99 -12.68 -11.67
C ALA A 46 9.57 -12.06 -11.73
N GLY A 47 9.35 -11.04 -12.56
CA GLY A 47 8.05 -10.35 -12.71
C GLY A 47 7.69 -9.43 -11.54
N LYS A 48 8.66 -9.07 -10.68
CA LYS A 48 8.46 -8.13 -9.57
C LYS A 48 8.78 -6.71 -10.05
N HIS A 49 7.79 -6.08 -10.69
CA HIS A 49 7.92 -4.72 -11.27
C HIS A 49 8.13 -3.60 -10.23
N HIS A 50 7.94 -3.90 -8.94
CA HIS A 50 8.20 -3.02 -7.79
C HIS A 50 9.29 -3.62 -6.90
N PRO A 51 10.56 -3.63 -7.33
CA PRO A 51 11.66 -4.32 -6.64
C PRO A 51 11.87 -3.81 -5.21
N GLU A 52 11.57 -2.54 -4.93
CA GLU A 52 11.61 -1.92 -3.59
C GLU A 52 10.66 -2.55 -2.56
N ARG A 53 9.71 -3.38 -3.00
CA ARG A 53 8.76 -4.10 -2.13
C ARG A 53 9.20 -5.52 -1.78
N PHE A 54 10.38 -5.93 -2.24
CA PHE A 54 10.88 -7.29 -2.03
C PHE A 54 12.32 -7.26 -1.51
N LYS A 55 12.61 -8.10 -0.52
CA LYS A 55 13.97 -8.52 -0.19
C LYS A 55 14.34 -9.68 -1.09
N LEU A 56 15.53 -9.62 -1.68
CA LEU A 56 16.13 -10.74 -2.38
C LEU A 56 17.14 -11.42 -1.47
N LEU A 57 17.04 -12.74 -1.33
CA LEU A 57 17.96 -13.56 -0.56
C LEU A 57 18.62 -14.58 -1.50
N GLN A 58 19.93 -14.75 -1.40
CA GLN A 58 20.65 -15.87 -2.01
C GLN A 58 20.78 -17.01 -1.00
N LYS A 59 20.36 -18.21 -1.40
CA LYS A 59 20.55 -19.42 -0.60
C LYS A 59 21.90 -20.05 -0.94
N ILE A 60 22.82 -20.01 0.01
CA ILE A 60 24.14 -20.67 -0.10
C ILE A 60 24.16 -21.81 0.91
N GLY A 61 23.91 -23.03 0.44
CA GLY A 61 23.74 -24.21 1.28
C GLY A 61 22.57 -24.08 2.25
N ALA A 62 22.86 -24.03 3.56
CA ALA A 62 21.88 -23.83 4.62
C ALA A 62 21.67 -22.35 5.02
N THR A 63 22.51 -21.44 4.50
CA THR A 63 22.49 -20.01 4.87
C THR A 63 21.75 -19.18 3.84
N MET A 64 21.10 -18.10 4.29
CA MET A 64 20.46 -17.09 3.44
C MET A 64 21.22 -15.78 3.57
N LYS A 65 21.80 -15.29 2.47
CA LYS A 65 22.48 -14.00 2.40
C LYS A 65 21.56 -12.97 1.75
N PRO A 66 21.25 -11.84 2.38
CA PRO A 66 20.50 -10.76 1.74
C PRO A 66 21.34 -10.10 0.64
N ILE A 67 20.67 -9.74 -0.46
CA ILE A 67 21.22 -9.00 -1.61
C ILE A 67 20.52 -7.65 -1.68
N ALA A 68 21.29 -6.57 -1.73
CA ALA A 68 20.73 -5.23 -1.95
C ALA A 68 20.27 -5.03 -3.41
N LEU A 69 19.37 -4.08 -3.67
CA LEU A 69 18.84 -3.85 -5.02
C LEU A 69 19.94 -3.49 -6.05
N ASP A 70 20.95 -2.75 -5.61
CA ASP A 70 22.07 -2.31 -6.47
C ASP A 70 23.31 -3.21 -6.30
N GLU A 71 23.23 -4.29 -5.51
CA GLU A 71 24.31 -5.27 -5.37
C GLU A 71 24.33 -6.17 -6.61
N VAL A 72 25.50 -6.23 -7.26
CA VAL A 72 25.75 -7.10 -8.42
C VAL A 72 26.04 -8.52 -7.93
N VAL A 73 25.33 -9.48 -8.50
CA VAL A 73 25.49 -10.91 -8.22
C VAL A 73 25.81 -11.64 -9.51
N HIS A 74 26.79 -12.54 -9.42
CA HIS A 74 27.16 -13.41 -10.52
C HIS A 74 26.27 -14.67 -10.50
N VAL A 75 25.53 -14.91 -11.57
CA VAL A 75 24.79 -16.15 -11.82
C VAL A 75 25.66 -17.11 -12.63
N SER A 76 25.98 -18.29 -12.11
CA SER A 76 26.82 -19.26 -12.81
C SER A 76 26.02 -20.18 -13.73
N ASP A 77 26.73 -20.83 -14.65
CA ASP A 77 26.17 -21.81 -15.58
C ASP A 77 25.70 -23.11 -14.90
N LYS A 78 26.00 -23.30 -13.61
CA LYS A 78 25.66 -24.54 -12.89
C LYS A 78 24.20 -24.64 -12.48
N GLY A 79 23.43 -23.54 -12.53
CA GLY A 79 22.01 -23.56 -12.16
C GLY A 79 21.74 -23.85 -10.68
N GLU A 80 22.76 -23.72 -9.84
CA GLU A 80 22.67 -23.98 -8.40
C GLU A 80 22.30 -22.73 -7.62
N GLU A 81 22.32 -21.56 -8.27
CA GLU A 81 21.93 -20.27 -7.72
C GLU A 81 20.44 -20.26 -7.42
N ARG A 82 20.15 -20.28 -6.12
CA ARG A 82 18.79 -20.24 -5.61
C ARG A 82 18.58 -18.92 -4.93
N PHE A 83 17.76 -18.09 -5.55
CA PHE A 83 17.26 -16.86 -4.97
C PHE A 83 15.86 -17.07 -4.43
N ILE A 84 15.56 -16.34 -3.37
CA ILE A 84 14.26 -16.34 -2.72
C ILE A 84 13.85 -14.88 -2.59
N THR A 85 12.65 -14.56 -3.07
CA THR A 85 12.05 -13.26 -2.80
C THR A 85 11.25 -13.35 -1.52
N LEU A 86 11.44 -12.37 -0.65
CA LEU A 86 10.58 -12.15 0.50
C LEU A 86 9.88 -10.82 0.29
N PRO A 87 8.55 -10.79 0.22
CA PRO A 87 7.82 -9.53 0.34
C PRO A 87 8.27 -8.80 1.60
N LEU A 88 8.52 -7.50 1.49
CA LEU A 88 8.91 -6.66 2.62
C LEU A 88 7.74 -6.37 3.59
N ASP A 89 6.58 -6.99 3.36
CA ASP A 89 5.40 -6.94 4.22
C ASP A 89 5.65 -7.68 5.55
N GLN A 90 6.35 -7.01 6.46
CA GLN A 90 6.36 -7.34 7.89
C GLN A 90 5.66 -6.24 8.69
N THR A 91 4.33 -6.26 8.60
CA THR A 91 3.46 -6.07 9.75
C THR A 91 2.42 -7.17 9.68
N GLU A 92 2.28 -7.94 10.75
CA GLU A 92 1.19 -8.89 10.92
C GLU A 92 -0.14 -8.20 10.55
N GLY A 93 -0.84 -8.74 9.55
CA GLY A 93 -2.27 -8.49 9.37
C GLY A 93 -2.69 -7.19 8.69
N GLU A 94 -2.08 -6.76 7.59
CA GLU A 94 -2.80 -5.98 6.57
C GLU A 94 -2.05 -5.99 5.25
N GLN A 95 -2.48 -6.83 4.31
CA GLN A 95 -2.02 -6.72 2.93
C GLN A 95 -2.38 -5.31 2.45
N ALA A 96 -1.39 -4.47 2.16
CA ALA A 96 -1.64 -3.21 1.49
C ALA A 96 -2.07 -3.51 0.06
N LEU A 97 -3.37 -3.81 -0.11
CA LEU A 97 -4.03 -3.88 -1.40
C LEU A 97 -3.63 -2.65 -2.23
N PRO A 98 -3.53 -2.76 -3.56
CA PRO A 98 -3.29 -1.60 -4.42
C PRO A 98 -4.25 -0.46 -4.08
N LEU A 99 -3.74 0.77 -4.12
CA LEU A 99 -4.51 1.95 -3.75
C LEU A 99 -5.78 2.02 -4.60
N ARG A 100 -6.95 1.85 -3.97
CA ARG A 100 -8.21 1.89 -4.72
C ARG A 100 -8.55 3.31 -5.14
N ARG A 101 -8.86 3.46 -6.43
CA ARG A 101 -9.15 4.71 -7.13
C ARG A 101 -10.40 4.55 -8.00
N ASP A 102 -11.48 4.02 -7.41
CA ASP A 102 -12.69 3.62 -8.15
C ASP A 102 -13.41 4.80 -8.82
N PHE A 103 -13.19 6.03 -8.33
CA PHE A 103 -13.70 7.26 -8.93
C PHE A 103 -12.74 8.43 -8.68
N VAL A 104 -12.95 9.53 -9.41
CA VAL A 104 -12.10 10.72 -9.32
C VAL A 104 -12.80 11.77 -8.45
N LEU A 105 -12.07 12.30 -7.47
CA LEU A 105 -12.50 13.45 -6.67
C LEU A 105 -12.18 14.78 -7.37
N PRO A 106 -12.95 15.85 -7.08
CA PRO A 106 -12.57 17.22 -7.39
C PRO A 106 -11.13 17.57 -6.99
N GLU A 107 -10.52 18.55 -7.66
CA GLU A 107 -9.12 18.91 -7.44
C GLU A 107 -8.82 19.35 -6.01
N GLY A 108 -9.64 20.24 -5.43
CA GLY A 108 -9.45 20.71 -4.05
C GLY A 108 -9.49 19.61 -3.00
N ASP A 109 -10.33 18.58 -3.21
CA ASP A 109 -10.38 17.40 -2.35
C ASP A 109 -9.09 16.59 -2.42
N ARG A 110 -8.58 16.37 -3.64
CA ARG A 110 -7.33 15.63 -3.85
C ARG A 110 -6.15 16.37 -3.25
N GLU A 111 -6.05 17.68 -3.49
CA GLU A 111 -5.00 18.53 -2.91
C GLU A 111 -5.01 18.46 -1.39
N THR A 112 -6.19 18.58 -0.78
CA THR A 112 -6.35 18.43 0.68
C THR A 112 -5.88 17.06 1.15
N LEU A 113 -6.35 15.98 0.53
CA LEU A 113 -6.05 14.62 0.94
C LEU A 113 -4.56 14.28 0.75
N ASP A 114 -3.96 14.72 -0.36
CA ASP A 114 -2.53 14.56 -0.63
C ASP A 114 -1.68 15.36 0.36
N ALA A 115 -2.11 16.57 0.74
CA ALA A 115 -1.43 17.40 1.73
C ALA A 115 -1.41 16.78 3.14
N THR A 116 -2.31 15.82 3.45
CA THR A 116 -2.25 15.08 4.72
C THR A 116 -1.03 14.16 4.83
N GLY A 117 -0.42 13.78 3.69
CA GLY A 117 0.64 12.76 3.64
C GLY A 117 0.18 11.34 4.01
N LEU A 118 -1.13 11.15 4.22
CA LEU A 118 -1.72 9.86 4.55
C LEU A 118 -2.14 9.11 3.29
N ARG A 119 -2.17 7.79 3.39
CA ARG A 119 -2.75 6.95 2.35
C ARG A 119 -4.26 7.16 2.34
N TRP A 120 -4.83 7.56 1.20
CA TRP A 120 -6.27 7.67 1.02
C TRP A 120 -6.76 6.94 -0.24
N GLU A 121 -8.00 6.46 -0.21
CA GLU A 121 -8.63 5.63 -1.24
C GLU A 121 -10.02 6.18 -1.60
N THR A 122 -10.46 5.94 -2.83
CA THR A 122 -11.85 6.15 -3.26
C THR A 122 -12.43 4.82 -3.66
N VAL A 123 -13.52 4.42 -3.04
CA VAL A 123 -14.11 3.08 -3.17
C VAL A 123 -15.59 3.20 -3.54
N GLN A 124 -16.00 2.46 -4.56
CA GLN A 124 -17.40 2.34 -4.94
C GLN A 124 -17.96 1.05 -4.35
N ASP A 125 -18.73 1.16 -3.27
CA ASP A 125 -19.27 0.00 -2.55
C ASP A 125 -20.80 0.01 -2.61
N MET A 126 -21.40 -0.97 -3.29
CA MET A 126 -22.86 -1.11 -3.42
C MET A 126 -23.60 0.17 -3.85
N GLY A 127 -22.97 0.98 -4.70
CA GLY A 127 -23.55 2.25 -5.18
C GLY A 127 -23.27 3.46 -4.27
N VAL A 128 -22.60 3.27 -3.13
CA VAL A 128 -22.22 4.33 -2.20
C VAL A 128 -20.74 4.69 -2.41
N PRO A 129 -20.43 5.90 -2.92
CA PRO A 129 -19.06 6.37 -3.02
C PRO A 129 -18.50 6.67 -1.62
N ARG A 130 -17.32 6.10 -1.33
CA ARG A 130 -16.63 6.23 -0.05
C ARG A 130 -15.22 6.78 -0.27
N VAL A 131 -14.78 7.65 0.63
CA VAL A 131 -13.37 8.06 0.74
C VAL A 131 -12.81 7.49 2.03
N VAL A 132 -11.67 6.80 1.97
CA VAL A 132 -11.06 6.16 3.13
C VAL A 132 -9.65 6.68 3.32
N ILE A 133 -9.36 7.27 4.47
CA ILE A 133 -8.06 7.79 4.88
C ILE A 133 -7.48 6.82 5.92
N ARG A 134 -6.37 6.18 5.58
CA ARG A 134 -5.76 5.13 6.40
C ARG A 134 -4.82 5.71 7.45
N GLY A 135 -4.89 5.17 8.66
CA GLY A 135 -4.06 5.62 9.78
C GLY A 135 -4.21 7.11 10.05
N TYR A 136 -5.43 7.62 10.01
CA TYR A 136 -5.77 8.98 10.42
C TYR A 136 -5.36 9.22 11.89
N PRO A 137 -4.55 10.25 12.18
CA PRO A 137 -4.18 10.59 13.55
C PRO A 137 -5.38 11.20 14.27
N VAL A 138 -5.66 10.70 15.46
CA VAL A 138 -6.76 11.18 16.31
C VAL A 138 -6.17 12.06 17.39
N ARG A 139 -6.86 13.14 17.74
CA ARG A 139 -6.40 14.04 18.81
C ARG A 139 -6.29 13.31 20.15
N ALA A 140 -5.46 13.85 21.05
CA ALA A 140 -5.33 13.36 22.41
C ALA A 140 -6.67 13.39 23.18
N GLY A 141 -6.91 12.37 24.00
CA GLY A 141 -8.19 12.14 24.69
C GLY A 141 -9.00 10.96 24.13
N TYR A 142 -8.52 10.35 23.04
CA TYR A 142 -9.08 9.14 22.44
C TYR A 142 -8.06 8.01 22.36
N ALA A 143 -8.57 6.79 22.37
CA ALA A 143 -7.86 5.59 22.02
C ALA A 143 -8.62 4.83 20.92
N PRO A 144 -7.92 4.24 19.93
CA PRO A 144 -6.48 4.38 19.69
C PRO A 144 -6.09 5.76 19.14
N GLU A 145 -4.79 6.10 19.21
CA GLU A 145 -4.23 7.38 18.72
C GLU A 145 -4.24 7.50 17.18
N ARG A 146 -4.36 6.37 16.48
CA ARG A 146 -4.52 6.31 15.03
C ARG A 146 -5.60 5.29 14.67
N THR A 147 -6.43 5.63 13.71
CA THR A 147 -7.53 4.80 13.20
C THR A 147 -7.73 5.07 11.71
N ASP A 148 -8.45 4.23 10.98
CA ASP A 148 -8.90 4.62 9.64
C ASP A 148 -10.12 5.52 9.75
N LEU A 149 -10.19 6.53 8.88
CA LEU A 149 -11.32 7.44 8.74
C LEU A 149 -11.99 7.21 7.40
N MET A 150 -13.31 6.97 7.40
CA MET A 150 -14.11 6.86 6.19
C MET A 150 -15.17 7.96 6.14
N LEU A 151 -15.31 8.57 4.97
CA LEU A 151 -16.38 9.50 4.61
C LEU A 151 -17.28 8.83 3.57
N ARG A 152 -18.60 8.97 3.73
CA ARG A 152 -19.57 8.58 2.71
C ARG A 152 -19.98 9.81 1.93
N LEU A 153 -19.84 9.77 0.62
CA LEU A 153 -20.26 10.86 -0.25
C LEU A 153 -21.72 10.62 -0.63
N LEU A 154 -22.56 11.65 -0.43
CA LEU A 154 -23.95 11.61 -0.87
C LEU A 154 -24.03 11.83 -2.39
N PRO A 155 -25.06 11.28 -3.07
CA PRO A 155 -25.30 11.57 -4.48
C PRO A 155 -25.36 13.08 -4.73
N GLY A 156 -24.63 13.56 -5.75
CA GLY A 156 -24.53 14.98 -6.09
C GLY A 156 -23.40 15.74 -5.39
N TYR A 157 -22.53 15.06 -4.62
CA TYR A 157 -21.25 15.64 -4.18
C TYR A 157 -20.44 16.13 -5.40
N PRO A 158 -19.79 17.32 -5.36
CA PRO A 158 -19.54 18.20 -4.20
C PRO A 158 -20.65 19.20 -3.83
N THR A 159 -21.73 19.29 -4.61
CA THR A 159 -22.87 20.17 -4.28
C THR A 159 -23.62 19.65 -3.05
N SER A 160 -23.75 18.33 -2.92
CA SER A 160 -24.35 17.67 -1.77
C SER A 160 -23.38 17.61 -0.58
N GLN A 161 -23.92 17.74 0.63
CA GLN A 161 -23.12 17.72 1.86
C GLN A 161 -22.51 16.35 2.16
N ILE A 162 -21.39 16.36 2.87
CA ILE A 162 -20.91 15.22 3.66
C ILE A 162 -21.47 15.37 5.08
N ASP A 163 -22.19 14.35 5.56
CA ASP A 163 -22.98 14.42 6.80
C ASP A 163 -22.41 13.58 7.95
N MET A 164 -21.69 12.51 7.65
CA MET A 164 -21.19 11.54 8.61
C MET A 164 -19.74 11.13 8.31
N TRP A 165 -19.04 10.75 9.37
CA TRP A 165 -17.73 10.15 9.31
C TRP A 165 -17.66 8.90 10.18
N TYR A 166 -16.73 8.02 9.85
CA TYR A 166 -16.66 6.68 10.42
C TYR A 166 -15.24 6.32 10.78
N PHE A 167 -15.05 5.65 11.93
CA PHE A 167 -13.74 5.19 12.37
C PHE A 167 -13.66 3.67 12.46
N HIS A 168 -12.51 3.12 12.06
CA HIS A 168 -12.17 1.73 12.29
C HIS A 168 -10.66 1.58 12.57
N PRO A 169 -10.26 1.02 13.73
CA PRO A 169 -11.11 0.54 14.82
C PRO A 169 -11.91 1.67 15.50
N PRO A 170 -13.01 1.34 16.23
CA PRO A 170 -13.83 2.33 16.93
C PRO A 170 -13.03 3.18 17.91
N LEU A 171 -13.40 4.44 18.06
CA LEU A 171 -12.82 5.30 19.08
C LEU A 171 -13.49 5.07 20.44
N ALA A 172 -12.67 5.12 21.47
CA ALA A 172 -13.08 5.22 22.87
C ALA A 172 -12.40 6.44 23.49
N ARG A 173 -13.07 7.14 24.40
CA ARG A 173 -12.44 8.23 25.15
C ARG A 173 -11.55 7.66 26.24
N THR A 174 -10.39 8.27 26.45
CA THR A 174 -9.43 7.83 27.47
C THR A 174 -9.91 8.12 28.89
N ASP A 175 -10.87 9.05 29.06
CA ASP A 175 -11.54 9.34 30.33
C ASP A 175 -12.67 8.35 30.67
N GLY A 176 -12.93 7.36 29.81
CA GLY A 176 -13.96 6.35 30.00
C GLY A 176 -15.39 6.84 29.75
N ALA A 177 -15.59 8.12 29.40
CA ALA A 177 -16.92 8.60 29.08
C ALA A 177 -17.43 8.02 27.75
N GLN A 178 -18.74 7.81 27.67
CA GLN A 178 -19.38 7.25 26.49
C GLN A 178 -19.48 8.30 25.37
N ILE A 179 -19.15 7.88 24.15
CA ILE A 179 -19.43 8.66 22.95
C ILE A 179 -20.87 8.39 22.53
N ARG A 180 -21.69 9.45 22.43
CA ARG A 180 -23.11 9.34 22.09
C ARG A 180 -23.38 9.50 20.60
N ALA A 181 -24.57 9.08 20.17
CA ALA A 181 -25.07 9.20 18.79
C ALA A 181 -24.11 8.58 17.76
N LEU A 182 -23.77 7.31 18.03
CA LEU A 182 -23.01 6.46 17.14
C LEU A 182 -23.95 5.62 16.26
N VAL A 183 -23.56 5.45 15.00
CA VAL A 183 -24.23 4.55 14.05
C VAL A 183 -23.23 3.51 13.55
N GLY A 184 -23.68 2.30 13.26
CA GLY A 184 -22.81 1.26 12.70
C GLY A 184 -22.83 1.25 11.17
N ASP A 185 -21.70 0.95 10.55
CA ASP A 185 -21.63 0.57 9.14
C ASP A 185 -20.74 -0.66 8.97
N ILE A 186 -21.02 -1.49 7.96
CA ILE A 186 -20.20 -2.65 7.61
C ILE A 186 -19.60 -2.40 6.24
N PHE A 187 -18.28 -2.32 6.18
CA PHE A 187 -17.53 -2.06 4.96
C PHE A 187 -16.19 -2.79 5.05
N GLU A 188 -15.78 -3.46 3.97
CA GLU A 188 -14.59 -4.35 3.92
C GLU A 188 -14.62 -5.51 4.92
N GLY A 189 -15.81 -5.99 5.27
CA GLY A 189 -15.97 -7.00 6.34
C GLY A 189 -15.61 -6.49 7.74
N LYS A 190 -15.38 -5.18 7.90
CA LYS A 190 -15.07 -4.51 9.16
C LYS A 190 -16.30 -3.75 9.67
N HIS A 191 -16.41 -3.65 10.99
CA HIS A 191 -17.40 -2.80 11.65
C HIS A 191 -16.82 -1.39 11.85
N TRP A 192 -17.50 -0.40 11.29
CA TRP A 192 -17.14 1.00 11.35
C TRP A 192 -18.03 1.75 12.32
N GLN A 193 -17.43 2.52 13.22
CA GLN A 193 -18.12 3.37 14.18
C GLN A 193 -18.38 4.74 13.55
N GLY A 194 -19.62 4.97 13.13
CA GLY A 194 -20.09 6.21 12.53
C GLY A 194 -20.51 7.26 13.55
N TRP A 195 -20.17 8.51 13.28
CA TRP A 195 -20.53 9.68 14.07
C TRP A 195 -21.53 10.52 13.28
N SER A 196 -22.78 10.56 13.76
CA SER A 196 -23.81 11.44 13.21
C SER A 196 -23.77 12.77 13.94
N ARG A 197 -23.06 13.74 13.35
CA ARG A 197 -22.97 15.12 13.82
C ARG A 197 -23.21 16.02 12.61
N HIS A 198 -24.49 16.23 12.32
CA HIS A 198 -24.87 17.01 11.14
C HIS A 198 -24.53 18.49 11.31
N ARG A 199 -24.21 19.13 10.18
CA ARG A 199 -24.19 20.59 10.07
C ARG A 199 -25.56 21.13 10.46
N THR A 200 -25.58 22.21 11.23
CA THR A 200 -26.82 22.87 11.65
C THR A 200 -27.24 23.89 10.60
N GLY A 201 -28.50 24.33 10.63
CA GLY A 201 -28.97 25.41 9.73
C GLY A 201 -28.22 26.74 9.89
N LEU A 202 -27.50 26.95 11.01
CA LEU A 202 -26.65 28.11 11.22
C LEU A 202 -25.30 28.01 10.49
N ASN A 203 -24.81 26.79 10.26
CA ASN A 203 -23.57 26.52 9.55
C ASN A 203 -23.80 25.40 8.53
N PRO A 204 -24.64 25.65 7.50
CA PRO A 204 -24.96 24.64 6.50
C PRO A 204 -23.74 24.31 5.62
N TRP A 205 -23.81 23.21 4.89
CA TRP A 205 -22.92 22.98 3.77
C TRP A 205 -23.08 24.10 2.74
N ARG A 206 -21.97 24.64 2.25
CA ARG A 206 -21.94 25.68 1.23
C ARG A 206 -21.52 25.03 -0.10
N PRO A 207 -22.45 24.81 -1.04
CA PRO A 207 -22.11 24.30 -2.36
C PRO A 207 -20.97 25.11 -3.00
N ASP A 208 -20.07 24.42 -3.68
CA ASP A 208 -18.93 25.01 -4.41
C ASP A 208 -17.87 25.72 -3.53
N ILE A 209 -18.05 25.73 -2.20
CA ILE A 209 -17.10 26.30 -1.24
C ILE A 209 -16.60 25.23 -0.28
N ASP A 210 -17.50 24.42 0.25
CA ASP A 210 -17.15 23.34 1.18
C ASP A 210 -16.75 22.09 0.39
N ASP A 211 -15.72 21.43 0.90
CA ASP A 211 -15.09 20.23 0.35
C ASP A 211 -14.74 19.25 1.48
N ILE A 212 -14.01 18.17 1.17
CA ILE A 212 -13.51 17.22 2.18
C ILE A 212 -12.64 17.93 3.23
N GLY A 213 -11.82 18.91 2.84
CA GLY A 213 -10.96 19.65 3.78
C GLY A 213 -11.73 20.39 4.85
N THR A 214 -12.74 21.17 4.45
CA THR A 214 -13.63 21.84 5.42
C THR A 214 -14.42 20.84 6.26
N HIS A 215 -14.78 19.67 5.70
CA HIS A 215 -15.44 18.61 6.46
C HIS A 215 -14.50 18.00 7.51
N LEU A 216 -13.23 17.74 7.19
CA LEU A 216 -12.24 17.26 8.16
C LEU A 216 -12.03 18.26 9.31
N ALA A 217 -12.09 19.56 9.04
CA ALA A 217 -12.07 20.58 10.09
C ALA A 217 -13.30 20.48 11.02
N VAL A 218 -14.48 20.15 10.49
CA VAL A 218 -15.69 19.88 11.29
C VAL A 218 -15.52 18.61 12.13
N VAL A 219 -14.89 17.56 11.58
CA VAL A 219 -14.56 16.33 12.32
C VAL A 219 -13.69 16.67 13.53
N GLU A 220 -12.56 17.37 13.32
CA GLU A 220 -11.65 17.75 14.41
C GLU A 220 -12.33 18.65 15.46
N HIS A 221 -13.14 19.62 15.04
CA HIS A 221 -13.91 20.46 15.97
C HIS A 221 -14.85 19.64 16.86
N ASN A 222 -15.56 18.66 16.28
CA ASN A 222 -16.46 17.80 17.06
C ASN A 222 -15.69 16.86 18.01
N LEU A 223 -14.55 16.32 17.57
CA LEU A 223 -13.68 15.52 18.44
C LEU A 223 -13.17 16.36 19.63
N ALA A 224 -12.69 17.58 19.37
CA ALA A 224 -12.23 18.49 20.42
C ALA A 224 -13.34 18.83 21.44
N LYS A 225 -14.55 19.13 20.94
CA LYS A 225 -15.72 19.44 21.77
C LYS A 225 -16.11 18.26 22.67
N GLU A 226 -16.07 17.05 22.13
CA GLU A 226 -16.50 15.85 22.85
C GLU A 226 -15.55 15.56 24.04
N VAL A 227 -14.24 15.77 23.90
CA VAL A 227 -13.26 15.65 25.01
C VAL A 227 -13.12 16.92 25.87
N GLY A 228 -13.98 17.93 25.69
CA GLY A 228 -13.97 19.15 26.50
C GLY A 228 -12.76 20.05 26.29
N ALA A 229 -12.11 19.97 25.12
CA ALA A 229 -10.96 20.79 24.76
C ALA A 229 -11.33 22.02 23.90
N ALA A 230 -12.60 22.45 23.94
CA ALA A 230 -13.16 23.52 23.10
C ALA A 230 -13.66 24.70 23.94
#